data_AF-A0A8B6GYL5-F1
#
_entry.id   AF-A0A8B6GYL5-F1
#
_cell.length_a   1.000
_cell.length_b   1.000
_cell.length_c   1.000
_cell.angle_alpha   90.00
_cell.angle_beta   90.00
_cell.angle_gamma   90.00
#
_symmetry.space_group_name_H-M   'P 1'
#
loop_
_entity.id
_entity.type
_entity.pdbx_description
1 polymer ?
#
loop_
_entity_poly.entity_id
_entity_poly.type
_entity_poly.pdbx_seq_one_letter_code
_entity_poly.pdbx_strand_id
1 'polypeptide(L)'
;KSWKVVVILSNEFAKSEWCQWEVDVVQERRRRYGRDVFLLIMLKNIDSNHMTNQLRAILYSGPSLRYQTGVGEDLFWAVAIETLRKPLEHLPTALV
;
A
#
# COMPACT_ATOMS: atom_id res chain seq x y z
N LYS A 1 -3.09 -19.79 -1.44
CA LYS A 1 -2.76 -18.92 -2.59
C LYS A 1 -3.43 -17.57 -2.34
N SER A 2 -2.69 -16.51 -2.01
CA SER A 2 -3.26 -15.18 -1.78
C SER A 2 -3.22 -14.39 -3.08
N TRP A 3 -4.33 -13.75 -3.46
CA TRP A 3 -4.46 -13.06 -4.74
C TRP A 3 -3.90 -11.64 -4.71
N LYS A 4 -3.83 -11.02 -3.52
CA LYS A 4 -3.33 -9.66 -3.29
C LYS A 4 -2.50 -9.58 -2.01
N VAL A 5 -1.55 -8.64 -1.97
CA VAL A 5 -0.68 -8.34 -0.82
C VAL A 5 -1.10 -7.01 -0.22
N VAL A 6 -1.39 -6.96 1.07
CA VAL A 6 -1.61 -5.69 1.78
C VAL A 6 -0.32 -5.28 2.45
N VAL A 7 0.15 -4.07 2.15
CA VAL A 7 1.34 -3.48 2.78
C VAL A 7 0.92 -2.34 3.67
N ILE A 8 1.21 -2.43 4.96
CA ILE A 8 0.86 -1.41 5.96
C ILE A 8 2.10 -0.58 6.26
N LEU A 9 2.11 0.64 5.73
CA LEU A 9 3.23 1.57 5.79
C LEU A 9 3.18 2.42 7.07
N SER A 10 4.30 2.45 7.79
CA SER A 10 4.54 3.28 8.98
C SER A 10 6.04 3.49 9.18
N ASN A 11 6.44 4.38 10.10
CA ASN A 11 7.84 4.54 10.49
C ASN A 11 8.45 3.24 11.02
N GLU A 12 7.71 2.47 11.82
CA GLU A 12 8.21 1.21 12.40
C GLU A 12 8.38 0.13 11.32
N PHE A 13 7.49 0.12 10.33
CA PHE A 13 7.66 -0.70 9.13
C PHE A 13 8.95 -0.31 8.39
N ALA A 14 9.14 0.99 8.11
CA ALA A 14 10.26 1.51 7.33
C ALA A 14 11.64 1.30 7.98
N LYS A 15 11.72 1.24 9.32
CA LYS A 15 12.95 0.97 10.07
C LYS A 15 13.33 -0.52 10.10
N SER A 16 12.38 -1.42 9.85
CA SER A 16 12.64 -2.86 9.95
C SER A 16 13.46 -3.36 8.75
N GLU A 17 14.46 -4.21 8.98
CA GLU A 17 15.19 -4.88 7.89
C GLU A 17 14.27 -5.75 7.02
N TRP A 18 13.19 -6.24 7.62
CA TRP A 18 12.15 -7.03 6.97
C TRP A 18 11.40 -6.26 5.86
N CYS A 19 11.29 -4.92 5.99
CA CYS A 19 10.65 -4.07 5.00
C CYS A 19 11.32 -4.14 3.62
N GLN A 20 12.64 -4.27 3.54
CA GLN A 20 13.31 -4.32 2.24
C GLN A 20 12.99 -5.61 1.49
N TRP A 21 12.95 -6.73 2.21
CA TRP A 21 12.58 -8.02 1.64
C TRP A 21 11.12 -8.08 1.21
N GLU A 22 10.20 -7.56 2.02
CA GLU A 22 8.77 -7.51 1.67
C GLU A 22 8.51 -6.62 0.45
N VAL A 23 9.24 -5.50 0.34
CA VAL A 23 9.20 -4.64 -0.84
C VAL A 23 9.65 -5.40 -2.09
N ASP A 24 10.74 -6.16 -2.01
CA ASP A 24 11.25 -6.94 -3.15
C ASP A 24 10.26 -8.03 -3.57
N VAL A 25 9.59 -8.68 -2.62
CA VAL A 25 8.53 -9.66 -2.90
C VAL A 25 7.34 -9.01 -3.60
N VAL A 26 6.92 -7.82 -3.16
CA VAL A 26 5.82 -7.06 -3.79
C VAL A 26 6.20 -6.64 -5.21
N GLN A 27 7.42 -6.12 -5.41
CA GLN A 27 7.91 -5.72 -6.73
C GLN A 27 8.02 -6.92 -7.68
N GLU A 28 8.51 -8.06 -7.20
CA GLU A 28 8.60 -9.29 -8.00
C GLU A 28 7.22 -9.83 -8.39
N ARG A 29 6.26 -9.83 -7.46
CA ARG A 29 4.87 -10.20 -7.79
C ARG A 29 4.27 -9.25 -8.80
N ARG A 30 4.50 -7.95 -8.67
CA ARG A 30 4.04 -6.95 -9.65
C ARG A 30 4.62 -7.23 -11.03
N ARG A 31 5.91 -7.53 -11.13
CA ARG A 31 6.56 -7.90 -12.40
C ARG A 31 5.91 -9.13 -13.05
N ARG A 32 5.53 -10.13 -12.25
CA ARG A 32 4.95 -11.39 -12.75
C ARG A 32 3.46 -11.30 -13.10
N TYR A 33 2.70 -10.49 -12.38
CA TYR A 33 1.23 -10.56 -12.38
C TYR A 33 0.53 -9.23 -12.67
N GLY A 34 1.28 -8.13 -12.85
CA GLY A 34 0.72 -6.82 -13.17
C GLY A 34 0.43 -5.94 -11.94
N ARG A 35 -0.32 -4.86 -12.14
CA ARG A 35 -0.49 -3.77 -11.14
C ARG A 35 -1.46 -4.08 -10.00
N ASP A 36 -2.33 -5.08 -10.13
CA ASP A 36 -3.43 -5.35 -9.18
C ASP A 36 -3.09 -6.32 -8.03
N VAL A 37 -1.81 -6.57 -7.79
CA VAL A 37 -1.37 -7.57 -6.80
C VAL A 37 -1.09 -7.01 -5.42
N PHE A 38 -1.21 -5.71 -5.19
CA PHE A 38 -1.03 -5.13 -3.86
C PHE A 38 -1.93 -3.93 -3.56
N LEU A 39 -2.20 -3.73 -2.27
CA LEU A 39 -2.84 -2.55 -1.68
C LEU A 39 -1.86 -1.93 -0.69
N LEU A 40 -1.51 -0.66 -0.90
CA LEU A 40 -0.68 0.11 0.03
C LEU A 40 -1.58 0.89 0.99
N ILE A 41 -1.37 0.71 2.29
CA ILE A 41 -2.08 1.46 3.33
C ILE A 41 -1.08 2.31 4.10
N MET A 42 -1.24 3.63 4.09
CA MET A 42 -0.44 4.55 4.88
C MET A 42 -1.08 4.71 6.27
N LEU A 43 -0.60 3.95 7.26
CA LEU A 43 -1.10 4.01 8.63
C LEU A 43 -0.67 5.31 9.32
N LYS A 44 0.59 5.70 9.14
CA LYS A 44 1.18 6.96 9.60
C LYS A 44 2.19 7.42 8.56
N ASN A 45 2.39 8.74 8.46
CA ASN A 45 3.45 9.28 7.60
C ASN A 45 4.81 8.69 7.99
N ILE A 46 5.61 8.38 6.99
CA ILE A 46 6.99 7.95 7.16
C ILE A 46 7.88 9.19 7.11
N ASP A 47 8.76 9.36 8.09
CA ASP A 47 9.73 10.45 8.09
C ASP A 47 10.70 10.30 6.92
N SER A 48 11.16 11.42 6.36
CA SER A 48 12.10 11.42 5.23
C SER A 48 13.37 10.60 5.51
N ASN A 49 13.78 10.51 6.76
CA ASN A 49 14.97 9.78 7.21
C ASN A 49 14.81 8.26 7.11
N HIS A 50 13.58 7.75 7.14
CA HIS A 50 13.28 6.32 6.99
C HIS A 50 12.82 5.98 5.55
N MET A 51 12.78 6.96 4.65
CA MET A 51 12.29 6.78 3.29
C MET A 51 13.40 6.23 2.36
N THR A 52 13.51 4.91 2.27
CA THR A 52 14.45 4.24 1.38
C THR A 52 14.03 4.33 -0.09
N ASN A 53 14.98 4.09 -1.02
CA ASN A 53 14.67 4.08 -2.46
C ASN A 53 13.65 3.01 -2.84
N GLN A 54 13.67 1.85 -2.16
CA GLN A 54 12.69 0.78 -2.36
C GLN A 54 11.29 1.20 -1.92
N LEU A 55 11.17 1.84 -0.74
CA LEU A 55 9.90 2.38 -0.25
C LEU A 55 9.34 3.43 -1.21
N ARG A 56 10.19 4.33 -1.72
CA ARG A 56 9.80 5.28 -2.78
C ARG A 56 9.31 4.55 -4.03
N ALA A 57 10.04 3.55 -4.49
CA ALA A 57 9.67 2.79 -5.69
C ALA A 57 8.32 2.07 -5.54
N ILE A 58 7.99 1.57 -4.35
CA ILE A 58 6.64 1.04 -4.06
C ILE A 58 5.61 2.15 -3.98
N LEU A 59 5.87 3.26 -3.30
CA LEU A 59 4.91 4.37 -3.21
C LEU A 59 4.57 4.96 -4.58
N TYR A 60 5.55 5.10 -5.47
CA TYR A 60 5.33 5.57 -6.84
C TYR A 60 4.71 4.51 -7.76
N SER A 61 4.59 3.26 -7.30
CA SER A 61 4.09 2.16 -8.13
C SER A 61 2.57 2.13 -8.26
N GLY A 62 1.84 2.83 -7.38
CA GLY A 62 0.39 2.92 -7.41
C GLY A 62 -0.18 3.75 -6.25
N PRO A 63 -1.51 3.93 -6.21
CA PRO A 63 -2.16 4.69 -5.15
C PRO A 63 -2.00 4.05 -3.78
N SER A 64 -1.88 4.88 -2.74
CA SER A 64 -1.89 4.44 -1.36
C SER A 64 -3.14 4.93 -0.63
N LEU A 65 -3.82 4.07 0.10
CA LEU A 65 -4.95 4.43 0.92
C LEU A 65 -4.46 4.93 2.28
N ARG A 66 -4.79 6.16 2.66
CA ARG A 66 -4.42 6.70 3.97
C ARG A 66 -5.40 6.24 5.04
N TYR A 67 -4.89 5.71 6.15
CA TYR A 67 -5.73 5.31 7.27
C TYR A 67 -6.43 6.52 7.87
N GLN A 68 -7.74 6.40 8.11
CA GLN A 68 -8.58 7.43 8.70
C GLN A 68 -9.23 6.91 9.97
N THR A 69 -9.45 7.79 10.95
CA THR A 69 -10.13 7.48 12.21
C THR A 69 -11.34 8.40 12.40
N GLY A 70 -12.31 7.98 13.20
CA GLY A 70 -13.55 8.74 13.42
C GLY A 70 -14.47 8.66 12.21
N VAL A 71 -14.95 9.81 11.72
CA VAL A 71 -15.97 9.89 10.64
C VAL A 71 -15.53 9.21 9.34
N GLY A 72 -14.22 9.12 9.08
CA GLY A 72 -13.66 8.53 7.86
C GLY A 72 -13.34 7.04 7.92
N GLU A 73 -13.50 6.39 9.07
CA GLU A 73 -13.07 5.00 9.27
C GLU A 73 -13.90 3.99 8.44
N ASP A 74 -15.22 4.16 8.42
CA ASP A 74 -16.10 3.29 7.63
C ASP A 74 -15.82 3.40 6.13
N LEU A 75 -15.54 4.61 5.64
CA LEU A 75 -15.19 4.86 4.25
C LEU A 75 -13.83 4.23 3.91
N PHE A 76 -12.84 4.37 4.80
CA PHE A 76 -11.54 3.70 4.65
C PHE A 76 -11.70 2.19 4.48
N TRP A 77 -12.47 1.54 5.36
CA TRP A 77 -12.68 0.09 5.28
C TRP A 77 -13.46 -0.32 4.04
N ALA A 78 -14.48 0.45 3.65
CA ALA A 78 -15.22 0.20 2.41
C ALA A 78 -14.31 0.23 1.18
N VAL A 79 -13.43 1.23 1.08
CA VAL A 79 -12.47 1.37 -0.04
C VAL A 79 -11.42 0.26 -0.01
N ALA A 80 -10.88 -0.08 1.17
CA ALA A 80 -9.91 -1.15 1.33
C ALA A 80 -10.48 -2.50 0.87
N ILE A 81 -11.71 -2.82 1.31
CA ILE A 81 -12.40 -4.06 0.93
C ILE A 81 -12.70 -4.09 -0.57
N GLU A 82 -13.17 -2.99 -1.14
CA GLU A 82 -13.46 -2.91 -2.58
C GLU A 82 -12.18 -3.08 -3.41
N THR A 83 -11.07 -2.48 -2.96
CA THR A 83 -9.75 -2.64 -3.58
C THR A 83 -9.23 -4.07 -3.49
N LEU A 84 -9.58 -4.81 -2.43
CA LEU A 84 -9.23 -6.22 -2.35
C LEU A 84 -10.10 -7.06 -3.30
N ARG A 85 -11.35 -6.67 -3.54
CA ARG A 85 -12.27 -7.36 -4.47
C ARG A 85 -12.01 -7.05 -5.95
N LYS A 86 -11.62 -5.81 -6.30
CA LYS A 86 -11.47 -5.33 -7.69
C LYS A 86 -10.11 -4.65 -7.96
N PRO A 87 -9.65 -4.53 -9.22
CA PRO A 87 -8.50 -3.71 -9.62
C PRO A 87 -8.59 -2.25 -9.16
N LEU A 88 -7.45 -1.63 -8.83
CA LEU A 88 -7.37 -0.27 -8.27
C LEU A 88 -7.63 0.83 -9.31
N GLU A 89 -7.67 0.48 -10.61
CA GLU A 89 -7.86 1.39 -11.74
C GLU A 89 -9.29 2.01 -11.80
N HIS A 90 -10.18 1.69 -10.85
CA HIS A 90 -11.59 2.11 -10.87
C HIS A 90 -12.04 2.95 -9.65
N LEU A 91 -11.12 3.37 -8.77
CA LEU A 91 -11.49 4.19 -7.62
C LEU A 91 -11.73 5.66 -8.00
N PRO A 92 -12.78 6.31 -7.45
CA PRO A 92 -13.00 7.73 -7.65
C PRO A 92 -11.80 8.53 -7.16
N THR A 93 -11.33 9.46 -8.00
CA THR A 93 -10.16 10.33 -7.81
C THR A 93 -10.16 11.14 -6.50
N ALA A 94 -11.29 11.21 -5.79
CA ALA A 94 -11.44 11.95 -4.55
C ALA A 94 -10.75 11.32 -3.31
N LEU A 95 -10.15 10.13 -3.45
CA LEU A 95 -9.58 9.38 -2.34
C LEU A 95 -8.09 9.00 -2.52
N VAL A 96 -7.46 9.51 -3.58
CA VAL A 96 -6.02 9.32 -3.91
C VAL A 96 -5.21 10.48 -3.36
#